data_AF-A0A2K8UCU3-F1
#
_entry.id   AF-A0A2K8UCU3-F1
#
_cell.length_a   1.000
_cell.length_b   1.000
_cell.length_c   1.000
_cell.angle_alpha   90.00
_cell.angle_beta   90.00
_cell.angle_gamma   90.00
#
_symmetry.space_group_name_H-M   'P 1'
#
loop_
_entity.id
_entity.type
_entity.pdbx_description
1 polymer ?
#
loop_
_entity_poly.entity_id
_entity_poly.type
_entity_poly.pdbx_seq_one_letter_code
_entity_poly.pdbx_strand_id
1 'polypeptide(L)' 'MVNAALISQVRKLDVADRIELIRTVWETFDEPDLAITEAEKVLLDARLADAENNPMDQSPWSEVQSRLLRQLP' A
#
# COMPACT_ATOMS: atom_id res chain seq x y z
N MET A 1 -0.71 11.11 18.43
CA MET A 1 0.68 10.61 18.34
C MET A 1 0.73 9.20 18.89
N VAL A 2 1.36 8.25 18.19
CA VAL A 2 1.48 6.86 18.66
C VAL A 2 2.42 6.78 19.88
N ASN A 3 2.12 5.90 20.83
CA ASN A 3 2.90 5.74 22.06
C ASN A 3 4.36 5.32 21.76
N ALA A 4 5.33 6.05 22.32
CA ALA A 4 6.76 5.80 22.08
C ALA A 4 7.26 4.43 22.60
N ALA A 5 6.69 3.93 23.69
CA ALA A 5 7.00 2.60 24.21
C ALA A 5 6.50 1.51 23.25
N LEU A 6 5.31 1.69 22.67
CA LEU A 6 4.76 0.79 21.65
C LEU A 6 5.68 0.75 20.42
N ILE A 7 6.09 1.91 19.89
CA ILE A 7 7.03 1.98 18.76
C ILE A 7 8.34 1.26 19.07
N SER A 8 8.86 1.39 20.28
CA SER A 8 10.07 0.70 20.71
C SER A 8 9.91 -0.83 20.76
N GLN A 9 8.71 -1.34 21.04
CA GLN A 9 8.41 -2.77 20.98
C GLN A 9 8.30 -3.25 19.54
N VAL A 10 7.59 -2.52 18.67
CA VAL A 10 7.47 -2.85 17.24
C VAL A 10 8.83 -2.90 16.54
N ARG A 11 9.76 -2.00 16.90
CA ARG A 11 11.12 -2.00 16.36
C ARG A 11 11.97 -3.20 16.77
N LYS A 12 11.56 -4.00 17.75
CA LYS A 12 12.25 -5.24 18.15
C LYS A 12 11.76 -6.46 17.38
N LEU A 13 10.58 -6.38 16.77
CA LEU A 13 10.02 -7.43 15.92
C LEU A 13 10.88 -7.61 14.66
N ASP A 14 10.91 -8.82 14.13
CA ASP A 14 11.47 -9.06 12.81
C ASP A 14 10.54 -8.52 11.69
N VAL A 15 10.95 -8.67 10.43
CA VAL A 15 10.18 -8.12 9.31
C VAL A 15 8.83 -8.83 9.15
N ALA A 16 8.78 -10.14 9.37
CA ALA A 16 7.55 -10.92 9.21
C ALA A 16 6.52 -10.52 10.28
N ASP A 17 6.94 -10.44 11.54
CA ASP A 17 6.10 -10.03 12.66
C ASP A 17 5.60 -8.60 12.52
N ARG A 18 6.41 -7.69 11.93
CA ARG A 18 5.95 -6.33 11.64
C ARG A 18 4.87 -6.31 10.56
N ILE A 19 5.01 -7.12 9.52
CA ILE A 19 3.99 -7.23 8.46
C ILE A 19 2.69 -7.78 9.05
N GLU A 20 2.78 -8.80 9.89
CA GLU A 20 1.62 -9.38 10.55
C GLU A 20 0.94 -8.37 11.46
N LEU A 21 1.70 -7.64 12.29
CA LEU A 21 1.15 -6.57 13.12
C LEU A 21 0.42 -5.51 12.30
N ILE A 22 0.99 -5.08 11.16
CA ILE A 22 0.34 -4.10 10.27
C ILE A 22 -0.99 -4.67 9.78
N ARG A 23 -1.02 -5.93 9.33
CA ARG A 23 -2.25 -6.59 8.87
C ARG A 23 -3.29 -6.70 9.97
N THR A 24 -2.91 -7.20 11.14
CA THR A 24 -3.82 -7.35 12.28
C THR A 24 -4.41 -6.01 12.70
N VAL A 25 -3.60 -4.94 12.77
CA VAL A 25 -4.12 -3.60 13.06
C VAL A 25 -5.02 -3.11 11.94
N TRP A 26 -4.68 -3.39 10.68
CA TRP A 26 -5.51 -3.03 9.53
C TRP A 26 -6.89 -3.70 9.58
N GLU A 27 -6.97 -4.95 10.01
CA GLU A 27 -8.23 -5.69 10.17
C GLU A 27 -9.10 -5.18 11.33
N THR A 28 -8.55 -4.37 12.24
CA THR A 28 -9.32 -3.76 13.35
C THR A 28 -10.08 -2.51 12.94
N PHE A 29 -9.78 -1.95 11.76
CA PHE A 29 -10.64 -0.94 11.19
C PHE A 29 -11.86 -1.66 10.63
N ASP A 30 -13.05 -1.41 11.21
CA ASP A 30 -14.29 -1.63 10.47
C ASP A 30 -14.11 -0.94 9.11
N GLU A 31 -14.58 -1.57 8.01
CA GLU A 31 -14.53 -0.95 6.69
C GLU A 31 -14.95 0.51 6.87
N PRO A 32 -14.04 1.48 6.68
CA PRO A 32 -14.46 2.86 6.73
C PRO A 32 -15.57 2.94 5.68
N ASP A 33 -16.68 3.60 6.01
CA ASP A 33 -17.83 3.80 5.13
C ASP A 33 -17.46 4.75 3.96
N LEU A 34 -16.32 4.47 3.33
CA LEU A 34 -15.84 4.96 2.08
C LEU A 34 -16.52 4.09 1.04
N ALA A 35 -17.81 4.36 0.84
CA ALA A 35 -18.54 3.81 -0.27
C ALA A 35 -17.78 4.15 -1.56
N ILE A 36 -17.11 3.15 -2.14
CA ILE A 36 -16.48 3.29 -3.46
C ILE A 36 -17.61 3.63 -4.42
N THR A 37 -17.55 4.82 -4.99
CA THR A 37 -18.54 5.29 -5.95
C THR A 37 -18.51 4.43 -7.20
N GLU A 38 -19.62 4.36 -7.91
CA GLU A 38 -19.67 3.60 -9.17
C GLU A 38 -18.62 4.09 -10.18
N ALA A 39 -18.35 5.40 -10.20
CA ALA A 39 -17.32 5.99 -11.04
C ALA A 39 -15.90 5.50 -10.68
N GLU A 40 -15.61 5.34 -9.39
CA GLU A 40 -14.33 4.79 -8.92
C GLU A 40 -14.21 3.30 -9.26
N LYS A 41 -15.28 2.51 -9.14
CA LYS A 41 -15.29 1.10 -9.56
C LYS A 41 -14.99 0.97 -11.05
N VAL A 42 -15.71 1.72 -11.89
CA VAL A 42 -15.50 1.74 -13.35
C VAL A 42 -14.05 2.13 -13.68
N LEU A 43 -13.48 3.11 -12.97
CA LEU A 43 -12.09 3.51 -13.16
C LEU A 43 -11.11 2.38 -12.79
N LEU A 44 -11.35 1.68 -11.67
CA LEU A 44 -10.51 0.57 -11.24
C LEU A 44 -10.59 -0.60 -12.23
N ASP A 45 -11.79 -0.97 -12.68
CA ASP A 45 -12.00 -2.02 -13.67
C ASP A 45 -11.27 -1.70 -14.99
N ALA A 46 -11.37 -0.45 -15.46
CA ALA A 46 -10.67 -0.01 -16.65
C ALA A 46 -9.13 -0.09 -16.49
N ARG A 47 -8.60 0.28 -15.32
CA ARG A 47 -7.15 0.20 -15.02
C ARG A 47 -6.65 -1.23 -14.91
N LEU A 48 -7.46 -2.12 -14.34
CA LEU A 48 -7.13 -3.55 -14.26
C LEU A 48 -7.10 -4.16 -15.66
N ALA A 49 -8.12 -3.91 -16.48
CA ALA A 49 -8.16 -4.38 -17.86
C ALA A 49 -6.99 -3.84 -18.70
N ASP A 50 -6.62 -2.57 -18.52
CA ASP A 50 -5.45 -1.99 -19.19
C ASP A 50 -4.15 -2.69 -18.77
N ALA A 51 -3.95 -2.90 -17.46
CA ALA A 51 -2.77 -3.59 -16.94
C ALA A 51 -2.66 -5.05 -17.45
N GLU A 52 -3.78 -5.74 -17.60
CA GLU A 52 -3.83 -7.11 -18.15
C GLU A 52 -3.53 -7.15 -19.65
N ASN A 53 -4.06 -6.19 -20.42
CA ASN A 53 -3.86 -6.14 -21.88
C ASN A 53 -2.50 -5.55 -22.27
N ASN A 54 -1.92 -4.69 -21.44
CA ASN A 54 -0.66 -3.98 -21.69
C ASN A 54 0.39 -4.25 -20.60
N PRO A 55 0.82 -5.51 -20.39
CA PRO A 55 1.72 -5.86 -19.29
C PRO A 55 3.10 -5.21 -19.38
N MET A 56 3.50 -4.74 -20.57
CA MET A 56 4.79 -4.06 -20.80
C MET A 56 4.77 -2.57 -20.43
N ASP A 57 3.61 -1.98 -20.16
CA ASP A 57 3.49 -0.57 -19.75
C ASP A 57 3.83 -0.37 -18.26
N GLN A 58 4.03 -1.47 -17.53
CA GLN A 58 4.40 -1.49 -16.12
C GLN A 58 5.91 -1.35 -15.96
N SER A 59 6.34 -0.55 -14.97
CA SER A 59 7.74 -0.49 -14.56
C SER A 59 7.98 -1.36 -13.31
N PRO A 60 9.10 -2.07 -13.20
CA PRO A 60 9.51 -2.71 -11.96
C PRO A 60 9.59 -1.70 -10.82
N TRP A 61 9.14 -2.08 -9.62
CA TRP A 61 9.14 -1.16 -8.46
C TRP A 61 10.52 -0.58 -8.15
N SER A 62 11.60 -1.36 -8.29
CA SER A 62 12.96 -0.88 -8.08
C SER A 62 13.35 0.27 -9.02
N GLU A 63 12.88 0.25 -10.27
CA GLU A 63 13.08 1.33 -11.24
C GLU A 63 12.28 2.57 -10.86
N VAL A 64 11.00 2.39 -10.52
CA VAL A 64 10.12 3.47 -10.06
C VAL A 64 10.70 4.14 -8.82
N GLN A 65 11.10 3.37 -7.82
CA GLN A 65 11.72 3.85 -6.60
C GLN A 65 13.00 4.64 -6.90
N SER A 66 13.87 4.12 -7.77
CA SER A 66 15.10 4.82 -8.17
C SER A 66 14.81 6.15 -8.87
N ARG A 67 13.76 6.19 -9.71
CA ARG A 67 13.31 7.42 -10.38
C ARG A 67 12.78 8.44 -9.38
N LEU A 68 11.98 8.02 -8.40
CA LEU A 68 11.45 8.88 -7.35
C LEU A 68 12.57 9.44 -6.45
N LEU A 69 13.50 8.59 -6.01
CA LEU A 69 14.62 9.02 -5.17
C LEU A 69 15.52 10.07 -5.85
N ARG A 70 15.69 10.00 -7.18
CA ARG A 70 16.42 11.02 -7.95
C ARG A 70 15.69 12.36 -8.06
N GLN A 71 14.38 12.37 -7.85
CA GLN A 71 13.53 13.57 -7.94
C GLN A 71 13.31 14.24 -6.57
N LEU A 72 13.75 13.60 -5.49
CA LEU A 72 13.72 14.19 -4.16
C LEU A 72 14.89 15.19 -4.01
N PRO A 73 14.65 16.39 -3.44
CA PRO A 73 15.67 17.40 -3.21
C PRO A 73 16.70 17.01 -2.14
#